data_AF-A0A212FPU1-F1
#
_entry.id   AF-A0A212FPU1-F1
#
_cell.length_a   1.000
_cell.length_b   1.000
_cell.length_c   1.000
_cell.angle_alpha   90.00
_cell.angle_beta   90.00
_cell.angle_gamma   90.00
#
_symmetry.space_group_name_H-M   'P 1'
#
loop_
_entity.id
_entity.type
_entity.pdbx_description
1 polymer ?
#
loop_
_entity_poly.entity_id
_entity_poly.type
_entity_poly.pdbx_seq_one_letter_code
_entity_poly.pdbx_strand_id
1 'polypeptide(L)'
;ALLTEDTHLFQLGIAGALLSGFVFCISFMGLYGAITSSKFLLFMYAAIVFLLLLLECSVMYYLSSNLLEKGFQKQDVYFNHAVRANLECCELNVTSTPDVKPPWSCCDQQFYSTNCTIDNVHDLDCHIAIKAWLERFQIPLYVTLVVLHVVLLSCSLLRRCLSRSHT
;
A
#
# COMPACT_ATOMS: atom_id res chain seq x y z
N ALA A 1 -22.65 -17.78 -10.07
CA ALA A 1 -21.81 -16.79 -9.36
C ALA A 1 -20.76 -17.42 -8.44
N LEU A 2 -20.84 -18.72 -8.09
CA LEU A 2 -19.89 -19.37 -7.17
C LEU A 2 -18.47 -19.62 -7.74
N LEU A 3 -18.34 -19.80 -9.06
CA LEU A 3 -17.05 -20.17 -9.70
C LEU A 3 -16.04 -19.00 -9.80
N THR A 4 -16.50 -17.76 -9.73
CA THR A 4 -15.63 -16.57 -9.82
C THR A 4 -14.95 -16.26 -8.49
N GLU A 5 -15.58 -16.55 -7.36
CA GLU A 5 -15.02 -16.26 -6.04
C GLU A 5 -13.84 -17.17 -5.71
N ASP A 6 -13.95 -18.47 -6.01
CA ASP A 6 -12.89 -19.47 -5.80
C ASP A 6 -11.65 -19.21 -6.67
N THR A 7 -11.85 -18.76 -7.90
CA THR A 7 -10.75 -18.47 -8.84
C THR A 7 -9.96 -17.24 -8.41
N HIS A 8 -10.64 -16.20 -7.92
CA HIS A 8 -9.96 -15.02 -7.35
C HIS A 8 -9.25 -15.33 -6.04
N LEU A 9 -9.84 -16.15 -5.17
CA LEU A 9 -9.23 -16.54 -3.89
C LEU A 9 -7.97 -17.39 -4.11
N PHE A 10 -8.00 -18.31 -5.08
CA PHE A 10 -6.83 -19.07 -5.52
C PHE A 10 -5.74 -18.17 -6.10
N GLN A 11 -6.10 -17.19 -6.93
CA GLN A 11 -5.15 -16.23 -7.51
C GLN A 11 -4.52 -15.30 -6.45
N LEU A 12 -5.30 -14.85 -5.47
CA LEU A 12 -4.82 -14.12 -4.29
C LEU A 12 -3.85 -14.98 -3.46
N GLY A 13 -4.16 -16.26 -3.28
CA GLY A 13 -3.30 -17.22 -2.58
C GLY A 13 -1.96 -17.41 -3.28
N ILE A 14 -1.95 -17.59 -4.61
CA ILE A 14 -0.71 -17.73 -5.39
C ILE A 14 0.10 -16.43 -5.35
N ALA A 15 -0.55 -15.28 -5.55
CA ALA A 15 0.13 -13.99 -5.48
C ALA A 15 0.76 -13.75 -4.10
N GLY A 16 0.05 -14.10 -3.02
CA GLY A 16 0.57 -14.04 -1.66
C GLY A 16 1.74 -14.99 -1.40
N ALA A 17 1.69 -16.22 -1.94
CA ALA A 17 2.78 -17.18 -1.83
C ALA A 17 4.03 -16.71 -2.58
N LEU A 18 3.88 -16.16 -3.79
CA LEU A 18 4.98 -15.59 -4.56
C LEU A 18 5.60 -14.37 -3.87
N LEU A 19 4.75 -13.46 -3.36
CA LEU A 19 5.21 -12.28 -2.64
C LEU A 19 5.97 -12.67 -1.36
N SER A 20 5.45 -13.60 -0.57
CA SER A 20 6.12 -14.07 0.65
C SER A 20 7.44 -14.77 0.35
N GLY A 21 7.48 -15.63 -0.68
CA GLY A 21 8.72 -16.27 -1.14
C GLY A 21 9.77 -15.25 -1.60
N PHE A 22 9.35 -14.21 -2.32
CA PHE A 22 10.23 -13.13 -2.76
C PHE A 22 10.81 -12.34 -1.57
N VAL A 23 9.97 -11.96 -0.60
CA VAL A 23 10.41 -11.26 0.63
C VAL A 23 11.34 -12.15 1.46
N PHE A 24 11.10 -13.45 1.52
CA PHE A 24 11.97 -14.41 2.18
C PHE A 24 13.37 -14.45 1.52
N CYS A 25 13.44 -14.49 0.19
CA CYS A 25 14.72 -14.46 -0.54
C CYS A 25 15.50 -13.17 -0.28
N ILE A 26 14.83 -12.02 -0.24
CA ILE A 26 15.47 -10.73 0.09
C ILE A 26 16.02 -10.74 1.52
N SER A 27 15.23 -11.24 2.47
CA SER A 27 15.63 -11.33 3.87
C SER A 27 16.81 -12.27 4.07
N PHE A 28 16.80 -13.43 3.39
CA PHE A 28 17.91 -14.37 3.38
C PHE A 28 19.18 -13.75 2.77
N MET A 29 19.04 -13.01 1.66
CA MET A 29 20.16 -12.31 1.03
C MET A 29 20.75 -11.25 1.99
N GLY A 30 19.91 -10.47 2.67
CA GLY A 30 20.36 -9.51 3.69
C GLY A 30 21.11 -10.17 4.84
N LEU A 31 20.54 -11.24 5.41
CA LEU A 31 21.14 -11.99 6.52
C LEU A 31 22.45 -12.68 6.11
N TYR A 32 22.45 -13.38 4.98
CA TYR A 32 23.63 -14.06 4.46
C TYR A 32 24.74 -13.06 4.10
N GLY A 33 24.38 -11.90 3.55
CA GLY A 33 25.32 -10.81 3.26
C GLY A 33 26.00 -10.26 4.51
N ALA A 34 25.25 -10.16 5.61
CA ALA A 34 25.80 -9.77 6.91
C ALA A 34 26.73 -10.83 7.50
N ILE A 35 26.33 -12.11 7.49
CA ILE A 35 27.13 -13.22 8.03
C ILE A 35 28.45 -13.37 7.26
N THR A 36 28.39 -13.36 5.93
CA THR A 36 29.58 -13.51 5.08
C THR A 36 30.39 -12.21 4.93
N SER A 37 29.92 -11.10 5.51
CA SER A 37 30.51 -9.77 5.34
C SER A 37 30.75 -9.40 3.86
N SER A 38 29.90 -9.92 2.97
CA SER A 38 30.07 -9.78 1.52
C SER A 38 29.50 -8.44 1.03
N LYS A 39 30.40 -7.53 0.67
CA LYS A 39 30.08 -6.16 0.23
C LYS A 39 29.18 -6.13 -1.01
N PHE A 40 29.32 -7.11 -1.91
CA PHE A 40 28.49 -7.20 -3.12
C PHE A 40 27.04 -7.56 -2.78
N LEU A 41 26.86 -8.52 -1.87
CA LEU A 41 25.55 -9.07 -1.50
C LEU A 41 24.72 -8.05 -0.69
N LEU A 42 25.38 -7.31 0.21
CA LEU A 42 24.80 -6.16 0.91
C LEU A 42 24.39 -5.02 -0.04
N PHE A 43 25.20 -4.73 -1.08
CA PHE A 43 24.85 -3.73 -2.08
C PHE A 43 23.63 -4.15 -2.91
N MET A 44 23.59 -5.41 -3.37
CA MET A 44 22.44 -5.96 -4.09
C MET A 44 21.17 -5.95 -3.23
N TYR A 45 21.27 -6.33 -1.95
CA TYR A 45 20.18 -6.21 -0.98
C TYR A 45 19.64 -4.78 -0.90
N ALA A 46 20.52 -3.79 -0.70
CA ALA A 46 20.10 -2.40 -0.63
C ALA A 46 19.47 -1.89 -1.93
N ALA A 47 20.00 -2.28 -3.09
CA ALA A 47 19.44 -1.91 -4.39
C ALA A 47 18.04 -2.50 -4.61
N ILE A 48 17.81 -3.76 -4.24
CA ILE A 48 16.50 -4.39 -4.34
C ILE A 48 15.50 -3.73 -3.38
N VAL A 49 15.89 -3.48 -2.13
CA VAL A 49 15.05 -2.75 -1.16
C VAL A 49 14.70 -1.36 -1.68
N PHE A 50 15.66 -0.65 -2.29
CA PHE A 50 15.42 0.65 -2.90
C PHE A 50 14.42 0.57 -4.07
N LEU A 51 14.55 -0.41 -4.97
CA LEU A 51 13.61 -0.62 -6.07
C LEU A 51 12.20 -0.94 -5.56
N LEU A 52 12.07 -1.69 -4.45
CA LEU A 52 10.76 -1.96 -3.84
C LEU A 52 10.12 -0.72 -3.25
N LEU A 53 10.90 0.15 -2.59
CA LEU A 53 10.39 1.43 -2.12
C LEU A 53 9.91 2.31 -3.27
N LEU A 54 10.65 2.36 -4.38
CA LEU A 54 10.21 3.09 -5.58
C LEU A 54 8.94 2.48 -6.18
N LEU A 55 8.82 1.15 -6.21
CA LEU A 55 7.61 0.46 -6.66
C LEU A 55 6.42 0.81 -5.77
N GLU A 56 6.56 0.76 -4.45
CA GLU A 56 5.52 1.16 -3.50
C GLU A 56 5.09 2.62 -3.72
N CYS A 57 6.05 3.53 -3.91
CA CYS A 57 5.75 4.93 -4.24
C CYS A 57 4.97 5.07 -5.55
N SER A 58 5.35 4.31 -6.59
CA SER A 58 4.67 4.34 -7.89
C SER A 58 3.23 3.79 -7.80
N VAL A 59 3.03 2.73 -7.03
CA VAL A 59 1.71 2.13 -6.79
C VAL A 59 0.84 3.09 -5.99
N MET A 60 1.37 3.71 -4.94
CA MET A 60 0.65 4.72 -4.15
C MET A 60 0.23 5.91 -5.00
N TYR A 61 1.15 6.45 -5.81
CA TYR A 61 0.84 7.55 -6.72
C TYR A 61 -0.24 7.18 -7.75
N TYR A 62 -0.14 5.99 -8.34
CA TYR A 62 -1.13 5.48 -9.30
C TYR A 62 -2.49 5.27 -8.64
N LEU A 63 -2.55 4.67 -7.46
CA LEU A 63 -3.80 4.47 -6.72
C LEU A 63 -4.42 5.79 -6.31
N SER A 64 -3.62 6.71 -5.74
CA SER A 64 -4.09 8.04 -5.34
C SER A 64 -4.69 8.78 -6.52
N SER A 65 -3.97 8.89 -7.64
CA SER A 65 -4.46 9.61 -8.83
C SER A 65 -5.73 8.98 -9.41
N ASN A 66 -5.79 7.64 -9.53
CA ASN A 66 -7.01 6.99 -10.00
C ASN A 66 -8.19 7.18 -9.04
N LEU A 67 -7.97 7.10 -7.73
CA LEU A 67 -9.04 7.28 -6.74
C LEU A 67 -9.53 8.73 -6.66
N LEU A 68 -8.62 9.70 -6.76
CA LEU A 68 -8.97 11.12 -6.78
C LEU A 68 -9.69 11.52 -8.06
N GLU A 69 -9.26 11.02 -9.22
CA GLU A 69 -9.72 11.49 -10.53
C GLU A 69 -10.95 10.73 -11.04
N LYS A 70 -11.07 9.42 -10.75
CA LYS A 70 -12.18 8.60 -11.22
C LYS A 70 -13.28 8.40 -10.17
N GLY A 71 -12.99 8.72 -8.90
CA GLY A 71 -13.90 8.49 -7.78
C GLY A 71 -14.33 7.02 -7.65
N PHE A 72 -15.22 6.74 -6.71
CA PHE A 72 -15.76 5.39 -6.49
C PHE A 72 -16.77 4.93 -7.55
N GLN A 73 -16.92 5.67 -8.65
CA GLN A 73 -18.07 5.57 -9.56
C GLN A 73 -17.94 4.45 -10.60
N LYS A 74 -16.74 3.87 -10.81
CA LYS A 74 -16.50 2.82 -11.81
C LYS A 74 -15.61 1.65 -11.36
N GLN A 75 -14.99 1.72 -10.19
CA GLN A 75 -14.00 0.72 -9.76
C GLN A 75 -14.66 -0.46 -9.05
N ASP A 76 -13.98 -1.61 -9.05
CA ASP A 76 -14.47 -2.90 -8.55
C ASP A 76 -15.19 -2.78 -7.21
N VAL A 77 -16.43 -3.28 -7.17
CA VAL A 77 -17.35 -3.20 -6.01
C VAL A 77 -16.64 -3.63 -4.72
N TYR A 78 -15.81 -4.67 -4.78
CA TYR A 78 -15.03 -5.19 -3.65
C TYR A 78 -13.96 -4.23 -3.11
N PHE A 79 -13.18 -3.60 -3.98
CA PHE A 79 -12.13 -2.67 -3.56
C PHE A 79 -12.74 -1.43 -2.89
N ASN A 80 -13.84 -0.94 -3.47
CA ASN A 80 -14.57 0.19 -2.94
C ASN A 80 -15.17 -0.10 -1.56
N HIS A 81 -15.66 -1.32 -1.32
CA HIS A 81 -16.11 -1.75 0.00
C HIS A 81 -14.97 -1.80 1.01
N ALA A 82 -13.81 -2.35 0.64
CA ALA A 82 -12.66 -2.45 1.52
C ALA A 82 -12.09 -1.07 1.90
N VAL A 83 -12.02 -0.14 0.95
CA VAL A 83 -11.56 1.23 1.21
C VAL A 83 -12.53 1.97 2.13
N ARG A 84 -13.84 1.89 1.88
CA ARG A 84 -14.86 2.53 2.75
C ARG A 84 -14.85 1.96 4.16
N ALA A 85 -14.71 0.63 4.29
CA ALA A 85 -14.65 -0.03 5.59
C ALA A 85 -13.36 0.28 6.37
N ASN A 86 -12.25 0.54 5.69
CA ASN A 86 -10.95 0.82 6.34
C ASN A 86 -10.76 2.31 6.65
N LEU A 87 -11.37 3.20 5.85
CA LEU A 87 -11.30 4.65 6.04
C LEU A 87 -12.54 5.23 6.75
N GLU A 88 -13.51 4.39 7.09
CA GLU A 88 -14.76 4.77 7.77
C GLU A 88 -15.43 5.98 7.09
N CYS A 89 -15.61 5.88 5.78
CA CYS A 89 -16.06 6.99 4.94
C CYS A 89 -17.21 6.58 4.02
N CYS A 90 -18.04 7.55 3.61
CA CYS A 90 -19.05 7.33 2.59
C CYS A 90 -19.20 8.54 1.65
N GLU A 91 -19.41 8.26 0.37
CA GLU A 91 -19.69 9.28 -0.64
C GLU A 91 -21.17 9.21 -0.99
N LEU A 92 -22.00 9.91 -0.21
CA LEU A 92 -23.42 10.10 -0.50
C LEU A 92 -23.53 11.27 -1.49
N ASN A 93 -23.69 10.96 -2.77
CA ASN A 93 -23.96 12.01 -3.74
C ASN A 93 -25.33 12.60 -3.42
N VAL A 94 -25.41 13.88 -3.07
CA VAL A 94 -26.63 14.57 -2.56
C VAL A 94 -27.80 14.59 -3.56
N THR A 95 -27.61 13.99 -4.74
CA THR A 95 -28.60 13.79 -5.81
C THR A 95 -29.08 12.33 -5.92
N SER A 96 -28.57 11.40 -5.10
CA SER A 96 -29.10 10.04 -5.06
C SER A 96 -30.51 10.09 -4.47
N THR A 97 -31.47 9.76 -5.32
CA THR A 97 -32.88 9.59 -4.99
C THR A 97 -33.07 8.84 -3.66
N PRO A 98 -34.03 9.25 -2.82
CA PRO A 98 -34.22 8.72 -1.46
C PRO A 98 -34.50 7.21 -1.36
N ASP A 99 -34.70 6.51 -2.49
CA ASP A 99 -34.99 5.06 -2.54
C ASP A 99 -33.76 4.14 -2.66
N VAL A 100 -32.53 4.68 -2.78
CA VAL A 100 -31.33 3.84 -2.94
C VAL A 100 -30.68 3.58 -1.57
N LYS A 101 -30.86 2.36 -1.05
CA LYS A 101 -30.19 1.91 0.18
C LYS A 101 -28.65 2.01 0.00
N PRO A 102 -27.93 2.69 0.90
CA PRO A 102 -26.48 2.78 0.83
C PRO A 102 -25.81 1.40 0.96
N PRO A 103 -24.62 1.20 0.35
CA PRO A 103 -23.89 -0.05 0.49
C PRO A 103 -23.51 -0.29 1.96
N TRP A 104 -23.51 -1.56 2.40
CA TRP A 104 -23.23 -1.92 3.79
C TRP A 104 -21.88 -1.41 4.30
N SER A 105 -20.89 -1.22 3.43
CA SER A 105 -19.56 -0.70 3.79
C SER A 105 -19.53 0.79 4.15
N CYS A 106 -20.65 1.51 3.98
CA CYS A 106 -20.80 2.92 4.37
C CYS A 106 -21.32 3.09 5.80
N CYS A 107 -21.71 2.00 6.46
CA CYS A 107 -22.18 2.01 7.83
C CYS A 107 -21.22 1.20 8.71
N ASP A 108 -21.20 1.57 9.99
CA ASP A 108 -20.35 0.93 10.98
C ASP A 108 -20.65 -0.58 11.13
N GLN A 109 -19.67 -1.37 11.60
CA GLN A 109 -19.75 -2.83 11.70
C GLN A 109 -20.94 -3.32 12.53
N GLN A 110 -21.47 -2.46 13.40
CA GLN A 110 -22.65 -2.74 14.23
C GLN A 110 -23.96 -2.85 13.41
N PHE A 111 -24.02 -2.30 12.20
CA PHE A 111 -25.23 -2.24 11.36
C PHE A 111 -25.18 -3.12 10.10
N TYR A 112 -24.29 -4.11 10.09
CA TYR A 112 -24.00 -4.95 8.92
C TYR A 112 -25.26 -5.62 8.33
N SER A 113 -25.47 -5.41 7.03
CA SER A 113 -26.48 -6.00 6.12
C SER A 113 -27.95 -5.52 6.19
N THR A 114 -28.56 -5.31 7.36
CA THR A 114 -30.02 -5.04 7.42
C THR A 114 -30.41 -3.62 7.81
N ASN A 115 -29.63 -2.93 8.65
CA ASN A 115 -30.02 -1.64 9.26
C ASN A 115 -29.24 -0.41 8.78
N CYS A 116 -28.41 -0.55 7.74
CA CYS A 116 -27.73 0.58 7.12
C CYS A 116 -28.77 1.47 6.40
N THR A 117 -29.03 2.63 7.01
CA THR A 117 -29.94 3.69 6.57
C THR A 117 -29.15 4.99 6.51
N ILE A 118 -29.67 6.00 5.81
CA ILE A 118 -28.98 7.29 5.62
C ILE A 118 -28.59 7.93 6.98
N ASP A 119 -29.37 7.69 8.03
CA ASP A 119 -29.12 8.23 9.38
C ASP A 119 -27.90 7.61 10.09
N ASN A 120 -27.41 6.46 9.63
CA ASN A 120 -26.31 5.70 10.25
C ASN A 120 -25.08 5.58 9.34
N VAL A 121 -24.98 6.44 8.31
CA VAL A 121 -23.85 6.46 7.38
C VAL A 121 -22.70 7.29 7.97
N HIS A 122 -21.47 6.92 7.63
CA HIS A 122 -20.31 7.76 7.94
C HIS A 122 -20.44 9.16 7.32
N ASP A 123 -20.42 10.19 8.17
CA ASP A 123 -20.47 11.61 7.77
C ASP A 123 -19.21 12.06 7.01
N LEU A 124 -18.13 11.28 7.07
CA LEU A 124 -16.86 11.62 6.45
C LEU A 124 -16.87 11.31 4.95
N ASP A 125 -16.66 12.34 4.13
CA ASP A 125 -16.47 12.19 2.69
C ASP A 125 -15.20 11.36 2.41
N CYS A 126 -15.35 10.30 1.62
CA CYS A 126 -14.23 9.44 1.25
C CYS A 126 -13.11 10.18 0.51
N HIS A 127 -13.40 11.24 -0.23
CA HIS A 127 -12.37 12.03 -0.90
C HIS A 127 -11.46 12.73 0.14
N ILE A 128 -12.06 13.26 1.20
CA ILE A 128 -11.34 13.90 2.31
C ILE A 128 -10.55 12.85 3.10
N ALA A 129 -11.18 11.70 3.41
CA ALA A 129 -10.55 10.61 4.14
C ALA A 129 -9.32 10.05 3.41
N ILE A 130 -9.44 9.79 2.10
CA ILE A 130 -8.34 9.29 1.27
C ILE A 130 -7.20 10.30 1.23
N LYS A 131 -7.50 11.60 1.03
CA LYS A 131 -6.48 12.63 0.98
C LYS A 131 -5.71 12.73 2.30
N ALA A 132 -6.42 12.76 3.43
CA ALA A 132 -5.81 12.82 4.76
C ALA A 132 -4.99 11.56 5.06
N TRP A 133 -5.49 10.38 4.67
CA TRP A 133 -4.77 9.11 4.78
C TRP A 133 -3.49 9.13 3.95
N LEU A 134 -3.57 9.58 2.70
CA LEU A 134 -2.43 9.64 1.80
C LEU A 134 -1.34 10.59 2.30
N GLU A 135 -1.72 11.79 2.74
CA GLU A 135 -0.79 12.76 3.31
C GLU A 135 -0.04 12.17 4.52
N ARG A 136 -0.72 11.36 5.34
CA ARG A 136 -0.13 10.67 6.48
C ARG A 136 0.87 9.57 6.08
N PHE A 137 0.63 8.86 4.98
CA PHE A 137 1.52 7.80 4.48
C PHE A 137 2.67 8.31 3.62
N GLN A 138 2.50 9.48 3.00
CA GLN A 138 3.49 10.10 2.13
C GLN A 138 4.76 10.50 2.91
N ILE A 139 4.60 11.10 4.10
CA ILE A 139 5.71 11.53 4.96
C ILE A 139 6.66 10.38 5.34
N PRO A 140 6.20 9.27 5.93
CA PRO A 140 7.08 8.18 6.32
C PRO A 140 7.80 7.55 5.12
N LEU A 141 7.15 7.42 3.96
CA LEU A 141 7.79 6.91 2.73
C LEU A 141 8.93 7.81 2.24
N TYR A 142 8.75 9.13 2.24
CA TYR A 142 9.83 10.05 1.88
C TYR A 142 10.97 10.01 2.89
N VAL A 143 10.65 9.92 4.18
CA VAL A 143 11.67 9.84 5.24
C VAL A 143 12.50 8.56 5.10
N THR A 144 11.89 7.40 4.90
CA THR A 144 12.64 6.14 4.73
C THR A 144 13.52 6.17 3.48
N LEU A 145 13.05 6.76 2.39
CA LEU A 145 13.81 6.90 1.15
C LEU A 145 15.02 7.83 1.33
N VAL A 146 14.87 8.96 2.03
CA VAL A 146 15.97 9.87 2.35
C VAL A 146 16.99 9.19 3.26
N VAL A 147 16.54 8.52 4.33
CA VAL A 147 17.44 7.80 5.25
C VAL A 147 18.22 6.71 4.51
N LEU A 148 17.55 5.91 3.68
CA LEU A 148 18.21 4.87 2.89
C LEU A 148 19.27 5.48 1.95
N HIS A 149 18.95 6.58 1.27
CA HIS A 149 19.91 7.28 0.43
C HIS A 149 21.13 7.77 1.22
N VAL A 150 20.93 8.37 2.40
CA VAL A 150 22.02 8.84 3.26
C VAL A 150 22.90 7.68 3.72
N VAL A 151 22.30 6.55 4.09
CA VAL A 151 23.03 5.33 4.49
C VAL A 151 23.84 4.77 3.33
N LEU A 152 23.26 4.72 2.13
CA LEU A 152 23.99 4.22 0.95
C LEU A 152 25.12 5.16 0.53
N LEU A 153 24.88 6.47 0.59
CA LEU A 153 25.88 7.48 0.28
C LEU A 153 27.04 7.42 1.28
N SER A 154 26.75 7.37 2.58
CA SER A 154 27.77 7.26 3.63
C SER A 154 28.58 5.97 3.54
N CYS A 155 27.94 4.83 3.28
CA CYS A 155 28.63 3.56 3.01
C CYS A 155 29.55 3.64 1.78
N SER A 156 29.12 4.33 0.71
CA SER A 156 29.94 4.50 -0.49
C SER A 156 31.14 5.42 -0.28
N LEU A 157 30.99 6.48 0.54
CA LEU A 157 32.06 7.41 0.89
C LEU A 157 33.10 6.74 1.80
N LEU A 158 32.65 6.01 2.83
CA LEU A 158 33.53 5.22 3.69
C LEU A 158 34.35 4.22 2.88
N ARG A 159 33.74 3.56 1.88
CA ARG A 159 34.44 2.66 0.97
C ARG A 159 35.55 3.37 0.18
N ARG A 160 35.30 4.59 -0.33
CA ARG A 160 36.30 5.37 -1.06
C ARG A 160 37.44 5.84 -0.16
N CYS A 161 37.14 6.27 1.07
CA CYS A 161 38.14 6.72 2.03
C CYS A 161 39.05 5.57 2.49
N LEU A 162 38.47 4.41 2.85
CA LEU A 162 39.24 3.24 3.30
C LEU A 162 40.10 2.64 2.18
N SER A 163 39.62 2.63 0.93
CA SER A 163 40.41 2.15 -0.21
C SER A 163 41.63 3.01 -0.51
N ARG A 164 41.59 4.30 -0.15
CA ARG A 164 42.68 5.26 -0.40
C ARG A 164 43.71 5.31 0.72
N SER A 165 43.36 4.81 1.91
CA SER A 165 44.24 4.71 3.08
C SER A 165 45.15 3.47 3.06
N HIS A 166 44.89 2.51 2.17
CA HIS A 166 45.64 1.25 2.07
C HIS A 166 46.63 1.20 0.90
N THR A 167 46.83 2.34 0.21
CA THR A 167 47.90 2.61 -0.76
C THR A 167 48.76 3.73 -0.22
#